data_AF-A0A955V7W8-F1
#
_entry.id   AF-A0A955V7W8-F1
#
_cell.length_a   1.000
_cell.length_b   1.000
_cell.length_c   1.000
_cell.angle_alpha   90.00
_cell.angle_beta   90.00
_cell.angle_gamma   90.00
#
_symmetry.space_group_name_H-M   'P 1'
#
loop_
_entity.id
_entity.type
_entity.pdbx_description
1 polymer ?
#
loop_
_entity_poly.entity_id
_entity_poly.type
_entity_poly.pdbx_seq_one_letter_code
_entity_poly.pdbx_strand_id
1 'polypeptide(L)'
;MSTAPEPSVPAVAPSTALADVRFRQAKYVIKRPWISFFNRTFRVYGEDGALVLFVQHPIFKLRGEWQIFADEAKSESLVRVKAQQVIALNFMYDLTDLRTGDIIGSVRTKGLRSIVRDTIEILNPAGEVIGHLIEKGASILRRFFPWLTSKHDIEVGGEIVATVRQKFRFFIKEFHVDQTQVVFGDDLDPRLILTCALLAVVNESQRESS
;
A
#
# COMPACT_ATOMS: atom_id res chain seq x y z
N MET A 1 -49.88 32.53 -3.51
CA MET A 1 -48.39 32.49 -3.55
C MET A 1 -47.97 31.20 -2.87
N SER A 2 -47.57 30.21 -3.66
CA SER A 2 -47.18 28.87 -3.18
C SER A 2 -45.66 28.85 -3.02
N THR A 3 -45.17 28.73 -1.79
CA THR A 3 -43.74 28.59 -1.48
C THR A 3 -43.35 27.14 -1.72
N ALA A 4 -42.45 26.91 -2.68
CA ALA A 4 -41.87 25.59 -2.92
C ALA A 4 -41.02 25.15 -1.71
N PRO A 5 -40.99 23.85 -1.35
CA PRO A 5 -40.14 23.37 -0.28
C PRO A 5 -38.67 23.38 -0.73
N GLU A 6 -37.81 23.89 0.14
CA GLU A 6 -36.37 23.92 0.00
C GLU A 6 -35.81 22.48 -0.03
N PRO A 7 -34.88 22.13 -0.93
CA PRO A 7 -34.33 20.78 -0.99
C PRO A 7 -33.49 20.50 0.26
N SER A 8 -33.93 19.51 1.04
CA SER A 8 -33.18 18.97 2.18
C SER A 8 -31.82 18.45 1.71
N VAL A 9 -30.76 19.09 2.20
CA VAL A 9 -29.37 18.64 2.04
C VAL A 9 -29.25 17.24 2.68
N PRO A 10 -28.78 16.20 1.97
CA PRO A 10 -28.59 14.89 2.59
C PRO A 10 -27.49 15.01 3.65
N ALA A 11 -27.80 14.52 4.86
CA ALA A 11 -26.84 14.37 5.94
C ALA A 11 -25.65 13.52 5.43
N VAL A 12 -24.43 14.02 5.60
CA VAL A 12 -23.18 13.30 5.32
C VAL A 12 -23.20 12.03 6.18
N ALA A 13 -23.44 10.88 5.56
CA ALA A 13 -23.30 9.60 6.22
C ALA A 13 -21.83 9.42 6.66
N PRO A 14 -21.55 8.85 7.84
CA PRO A 14 -20.18 8.52 8.22
C PRO A 14 -19.56 7.65 7.11
N SER A 15 -18.33 7.98 6.69
CA SER A 15 -17.69 7.40 5.52
C SER A 15 -17.58 5.87 5.65
N THR A 16 -18.51 5.14 5.03
CA THR A 16 -18.53 3.67 4.88
C THR A 16 -17.18 3.13 4.36
N ALA A 17 -16.39 3.99 3.73
CA ALA A 17 -15.08 3.70 3.16
C ALA A 17 -13.96 3.53 4.20
N LEU A 18 -13.98 4.27 5.32
CA LEU A 18 -13.07 4.04 6.46
C LEU A 18 -13.39 2.73 7.19
N ALA A 19 -14.62 2.22 7.05
CA ALA A 19 -15.10 1.02 7.72
C ALA A 19 -14.89 -0.29 6.93
N ASP A 20 -14.24 -0.25 5.76
CA ASP A 20 -14.04 -1.46 4.96
C ASP A 20 -13.17 -2.49 5.72
N VAL A 21 -13.82 -3.57 6.15
CA VAL A 21 -13.25 -4.65 6.95
C VAL A 21 -12.07 -5.35 6.25
N ARG A 22 -11.99 -5.26 4.91
CA ARG A 22 -10.88 -5.83 4.12
C ARG A 22 -9.53 -5.21 4.44
N PHE A 23 -9.50 -3.96 4.94
CA PHE A 23 -8.27 -3.24 5.28
C PHE A 23 -7.97 -3.22 6.79
N ARG A 24 -8.89 -3.66 7.64
CA ARG A 24 -8.79 -3.59 9.11
C ARG A 24 -8.41 -4.90 9.80
N GLN A 25 -8.01 -5.92 9.06
CA GLN A 25 -7.54 -7.17 9.64
C GLN A 25 -6.17 -6.99 10.31
N ALA A 26 -5.93 -7.75 11.38
CA ALA A 26 -4.68 -7.65 12.13
C ALA A 26 -3.49 -8.27 11.37
N LYS A 27 -3.71 -9.23 10.47
CA LYS A 27 -2.64 -9.82 9.64
C LYS A 27 -3.10 -10.09 8.22
N TYR A 28 -2.13 -10.06 7.32
CA TYR A 28 -2.31 -10.42 5.92
C TYR A 28 -1.17 -11.28 5.39
N VAL A 29 -1.46 -12.02 4.34
CA VAL A 29 -0.44 -12.69 3.52
C VAL A 29 -0.52 -12.16 2.09
N ILE A 30 0.53 -11.49 1.63
CA ILE A 30 0.68 -11.05 0.25
C ILE A 30 1.44 -12.13 -0.52
N LYS A 31 0.81 -12.71 -1.53
CA LYS A 31 1.43 -13.71 -2.42
C LYS A 31 1.61 -13.16 -3.82
N ARG A 32 2.79 -13.40 -4.38
CA ARG A 32 3.14 -13.12 -5.78
C ARG A 32 3.62 -14.41 -6.45
N PRO A 33 2.94 -14.88 -7.51
CA PRO A 33 3.44 -15.98 -8.33
C PRO A 33 4.76 -15.63 -9.01
N TRP A 34 5.69 -16.59 -9.13
CA TRP A 34 6.98 -16.36 -9.79
C TRP A 34 6.84 -16.21 -11.32
N ILE A 35 5.97 -17.01 -11.94
CA ILE A 35 5.62 -16.88 -13.36
C ILE A 35 4.59 -15.78 -13.51
N SER A 36 5.04 -14.60 -13.94
CA SER A 36 4.14 -13.67 -14.62
C SER A 36 4.86 -12.93 -15.74
N PHE A 37 4.66 -13.41 -16.96
CA PHE A 37 5.34 -12.93 -18.16
C PHE A 37 4.83 -11.59 -18.70
N PHE A 38 3.66 -11.11 -18.24
CA PHE A 38 3.05 -9.87 -18.76
C PHE A 38 2.62 -8.86 -17.68
N ASN A 39 2.06 -9.29 -16.54
CA ASN A 39 1.54 -8.39 -15.48
C ASN A 39 1.84 -8.91 -14.07
N ARG A 40 2.53 -8.13 -13.22
CA ARG A 40 2.81 -8.57 -11.84
C ARG A 40 1.52 -8.58 -11.03
N THR A 41 1.10 -9.75 -10.57
CA THR A 41 -0.09 -9.89 -9.72
C THR A 41 0.30 -10.11 -8.28
N PHE A 42 -0.43 -9.45 -7.38
CA PHE A 42 -0.32 -9.63 -5.94
C PHE A 42 -1.71 -9.97 -5.42
N ARG A 43 -1.79 -11.08 -4.67
CA ARG A 43 -3.00 -11.53 -3.99
C ARG A 43 -2.80 -11.31 -2.50
N VAL A 44 -3.73 -10.60 -1.88
CA VAL A 44 -3.69 -10.32 -0.44
C VAL A 44 -4.75 -11.19 0.22
N TYR A 45 -4.30 -12.05 1.11
CA TYR A 45 -5.16 -12.93 1.89
C TYR A 45 -5.29 -12.41 3.31
N GLY A 46 -6.49 -12.51 3.83
CA GLY A 46 -6.79 -12.23 5.23
C GLY A 46 -6.30 -13.33 6.19
N GLU A 47 -6.57 -13.15 7.47
CA GLU A 47 -6.21 -14.10 8.53
C GLU A 47 -6.88 -15.47 8.37
N ASP A 48 -8.11 -15.46 7.87
CA ASP A 48 -8.91 -16.65 7.57
C ASP A 48 -8.48 -17.35 6.27
N GLY A 49 -7.50 -16.79 5.54
CA GLY A 49 -7.06 -17.28 4.25
C GLY A 49 -7.97 -16.89 3.08
N ALA A 50 -9.01 -16.09 3.30
CA ALA A 50 -9.83 -15.56 2.22
C ALA A 50 -9.04 -14.53 1.40
N LEU A 51 -9.25 -14.51 0.08
CA LEU A 51 -8.75 -13.43 -0.75
C LEU A 51 -9.55 -12.16 -0.42
N VAL A 52 -8.86 -11.11 0.03
CA VAL A 52 -9.50 -9.85 0.43
C VAL A 52 -9.16 -8.70 -0.48
N LEU A 53 -7.99 -8.74 -1.14
CA LEU A 53 -7.60 -7.74 -2.11
C LEU A 53 -6.78 -8.37 -3.25
N PHE A 54 -6.87 -7.75 -4.41
CA PHE A 54 -6.11 -8.11 -5.59
C PHE A 54 -5.46 -6.88 -6.23
N VAL A 55 -4.21 -7.03 -6.65
CA VAL A 55 -3.48 -6.00 -7.39
C VAL A 55 -2.92 -6.61 -8.66
N GLN A 56 -3.14 -5.94 -9.78
CA GLN A 56 -2.42 -6.20 -11.01
C GLN A 56 -1.57 -4.99 -11.37
N HIS A 57 -0.27 -5.07 -11.11
CA HIS A 57 0.69 -4.02 -11.36
C HIS A 57 1.28 -4.14 -12.77
N PRO A 58 1.20 -3.09 -13.60
CA PRO A 58 1.79 -3.08 -14.93
C PRO A 58 3.32 -3.09 -14.83
N ILE A 59 3.99 -3.95 -15.62
CA ILE A 59 5.47 -4.09 -15.59
C ILE A 59 6.15 -3.00 -16.45
N PHE A 60 5.45 -2.43 -17.44
CA PHE A 60 6.03 -1.61 -18.52
C PHE A 60 5.84 -0.08 -18.40
N LYS A 61 5.34 0.45 -17.28
CA LYS A 61 5.19 1.90 -17.11
C LYS A 61 5.96 2.38 -15.89
N LEU A 62 7.14 2.97 -16.13
CA LEU A 62 7.96 3.72 -15.15
C LEU A 62 7.24 4.90 -14.48
N ARG A 63 5.97 5.15 -14.83
CA ARG A 63 5.13 6.30 -14.43
C ARG A 63 3.64 5.90 -14.48
N GLY A 64 3.32 4.77 -13.87
CA GLY A 64 1.99 4.13 -13.98
C GLY A 64 1.03 4.51 -12.86
N GLU A 65 -0.25 4.38 -13.16
CA GLU A 65 -1.31 4.21 -12.17
C GLU A 65 -1.62 2.71 -12.07
N TRP A 66 -1.89 2.24 -10.85
CA TRP A 66 -2.46 0.92 -10.61
C TRP A 66 -3.54 1.03 -9.52
N GLN A 67 -4.32 -0.03 -9.36
CA GLN A 67 -5.45 -0.05 -8.44
C GLN A 67 -5.43 -1.30 -7.57
N ILE A 68 -5.99 -1.16 -6.37
CA ILE A 68 -6.33 -2.26 -5.47
C ILE A 68 -7.80 -2.60 -5.72
N PHE A 69 -8.07 -3.85 -6.02
CA PHE A 69 -9.40 -4.39 -6.30
C PHE A 69 -9.86 -5.30 -5.17
N ALA A 70 -11.18 -5.49 -5.05
CA ALA A 70 -11.77 -6.44 -4.10
C ALA A 70 -11.48 -7.91 -4.44
N ASP A 71 -11.32 -8.23 -5.72
CA ASP A 71 -11.15 -9.61 -6.20
C ASP A 71 -10.37 -9.69 -7.53
N GLU A 72 -10.09 -10.91 -7.99
CA GLU A 72 -9.38 -11.16 -9.25
C GLU A 72 -10.18 -10.81 -10.50
N ALA A 73 -11.51 -10.83 -10.42
CA ALA A 73 -12.40 -10.41 -11.50
C ALA A 73 -12.39 -8.89 -11.68
N LYS A 74 -11.77 -8.15 -10.74
CA LYS A 74 -11.74 -6.69 -10.67
C LYS A 74 -13.14 -6.09 -10.67
N SER A 75 -14.06 -6.75 -9.94
CA SER A 75 -15.46 -6.32 -9.87
C SER A 75 -15.63 -4.93 -9.25
N GLU A 76 -14.77 -4.60 -8.29
CA GLU A 76 -14.77 -3.35 -7.54
C GLU A 76 -13.34 -2.83 -7.39
N SER A 77 -13.11 -1.59 -7.83
CA SER A 77 -11.86 -0.87 -7.57
C SER A 77 -11.99 -0.07 -6.28
N LEU A 78 -11.10 -0.31 -5.32
CA LEU A 78 -11.16 0.25 -3.98
C LEU A 78 -10.23 1.46 -3.82
N VAL A 79 -8.96 1.29 -4.19
CA VAL A 79 -7.94 2.34 -4.05
C VAL A 79 -7.22 2.52 -5.37
N ARG A 80 -7.10 3.77 -5.81
CA ARG A 80 -6.20 4.17 -6.89
C ARG A 80 -4.85 4.55 -6.30
N VAL A 81 -3.78 4.02 -6.87
CA VAL A 81 -2.40 4.36 -6.54
C VAL A 81 -1.76 4.98 -7.78
N LYS A 82 -1.58 6.30 -7.77
CA LYS A 82 -1.09 7.06 -8.92
C LYS A 82 0.30 7.61 -8.65
N ALA A 83 1.27 7.21 -9.47
CA ALA A 83 2.61 7.78 -9.41
C ALA A 83 2.62 9.22 -9.95
N GLN A 84 3.12 10.15 -9.15
CA GLN A 84 3.53 11.50 -9.54
C GLN A 84 5.06 11.60 -9.52
N GLN A 85 5.64 12.12 -10.62
CA GLN A 85 7.04 12.47 -10.63
C GLN A 85 7.20 13.90 -10.12
N VAL A 86 7.85 14.06 -8.96
CA VAL A 86 7.98 15.39 -8.33
C VAL A 86 9.22 16.13 -8.85
N ILE A 87 10.37 15.44 -9.04
CA ILE A 87 11.61 15.87 -9.75
C ILE A 87 12.51 14.63 -9.88
N ALA A 88 13.26 14.50 -10.99
CA ALA A 88 14.23 13.48 -11.46
C ALA A 88 14.48 12.15 -10.70
N LEU A 89 14.40 12.09 -9.38
CA LEU A 89 14.76 10.94 -8.54
C LEU A 89 13.78 10.70 -7.38
N ASN A 90 12.86 11.61 -7.08
CA ASN A 90 11.83 11.45 -6.06
C ASN A 90 10.51 11.03 -6.71
N PHE A 91 9.94 9.91 -6.25
CA PHE A 91 8.61 9.46 -6.66
C PHE A 91 7.61 9.68 -5.52
N MET A 92 6.40 10.09 -5.88
CA MET A 92 5.28 10.17 -4.95
C MET A 92 4.16 9.31 -5.50
N TYR A 93 3.45 8.59 -4.64
CA TYR A 93 2.29 7.80 -4.98
C TYR A 93 1.10 8.36 -4.22
N ASP A 94 0.13 8.91 -4.92
CA ASP A 94 -1.10 9.39 -4.31
C ASP A 94 -2.11 8.27 -4.24
N LEU A 95 -2.76 8.16 -3.08
CA LEU A 95 -3.79 7.18 -2.81
C LEU A 95 -5.13 7.90 -2.77
N THR A 96 -6.05 7.44 -3.61
CA THR A 96 -7.42 7.96 -3.68
C THR A 96 -8.39 6.82 -3.48
N ASP A 97 -9.39 7.04 -2.64
CA ASP A 97 -10.53 6.15 -2.53
C ASP A 97 -11.40 6.28 -3.78
N LEU A 98 -11.60 5.17 -4.50
CA LEU A 98 -12.36 5.18 -5.74
C LEU A 98 -13.88 5.16 -5.52
N ARG A 99 -14.35 4.89 -4.30
CA ARG A 99 -15.79 4.93 -3.97
C ARG A 99 -16.27 6.33 -3.64
N THR A 100 -15.45 7.12 -2.97
CA THR A 100 -15.77 8.48 -2.51
C THR A 100 -15.11 9.58 -3.34
N GLY A 101 -13.94 9.28 -3.93
CA GLY A 101 -13.05 10.27 -4.55
C GLY A 101 -12.10 10.96 -3.57
N ASP A 102 -12.17 10.62 -2.28
CA ASP A 102 -11.37 11.25 -1.24
C ASP A 102 -9.89 10.88 -1.33
N ILE A 103 -9.03 11.83 -0.99
CA ILE A 103 -7.59 11.56 -0.84
C ILE A 103 -7.39 10.82 0.48
N ILE A 104 -6.80 9.62 0.39
CA ILE A 104 -6.43 8.81 1.54
C ILE A 104 -5.10 9.30 2.14
N GLY A 105 -4.19 9.73 1.26
CA GLY A 105 -2.84 10.19 1.61
C GLY A 105 -1.86 9.90 0.47
N SER A 106 -0.57 10.02 0.76
CA SER A 106 0.47 9.79 -0.24
C SER A 106 1.69 9.09 0.35
N VAL A 107 2.46 8.43 -0.51
CA VAL A 107 3.69 7.73 -0.15
C VAL A 107 4.82 8.30 -1.00
N ARG A 108 5.88 8.81 -0.38
CA ARG A 108 6.97 9.51 -1.08
C ARG A 108 8.31 8.82 -0.88
N THR A 109 8.96 8.47 -1.99
CA THR A 109 10.34 7.98 -1.99
C THR A 109 11.30 9.15 -2.22
N LYS A 110 12.40 9.17 -1.45
CA LYS A 110 13.50 10.13 -1.64
C LYS A 110 14.64 9.47 -2.41
N GLY A 111 14.89 9.88 -3.65
CA GLY A 111 16.01 9.42 -4.45
C GLY A 111 17.30 10.23 -4.25
N LEU A 112 18.44 9.57 -4.50
CA LEU A 112 19.86 9.99 -4.37
C LEU A 112 20.42 10.41 -3.01
N ARG A 113 19.63 10.74 -1.98
CA ARG A 113 20.19 10.93 -0.61
C ARG A 113 20.33 9.62 0.18
N SER A 114 19.74 8.53 -0.31
CA SER A 114 19.79 7.21 0.32
C SER A 114 20.88 6.34 -0.31
N ILE A 115 22.13 6.54 0.08
CA ILE A 115 23.20 5.55 -0.16
C ILE A 115 23.19 4.50 0.97
N VAL A 116 22.47 4.75 2.07
CA VAL A 116 22.56 3.97 3.32
C VAL A 116 21.24 3.32 3.76
N ARG A 117 20.06 3.94 3.56
CA ARG A 117 18.75 3.38 3.97
C ARG A 117 17.57 3.95 3.18
N ASP A 118 16.87 3.09 2.46
CA ASP A 118 15.67 3.45 1.72
C ASP A 118 14.53 3.74 2.70
N THR A 119 14.32 5.02 2.95
CA THR A 119 13.22 5.51 3.78
C THR A 119 12.16 6.06 2.86
N ILE A 120 10.95 5.53 2.99
CA ILE A 120 9.77 6.03 2.27
C ILE A 120 8.92 6.80 3.28
N GLU A 121 8.58 8.05 2.97
CA GLU A 121 7.71 8.87 3.81
C GLU A 121 6.24 8.53 3.57
N ILE A 122 5.45 8.56 4.63
CA ILE A 122 4.00 8.38 4.62
C ILE A 122 3.38 9.73 4.98
N LEU A 123 2.48 10.20 4.12
CA LEU A 123 1.88 11.52 4.21
C LEU A 123 0.37 11.38 4.40
N ASN A 124 -0.19 12.21 5.27
CA ASN A 124 -1.63 12.35 5.44
C ASN A 124 -2.26 13.09 4.23
N PRO A 125 -3.60 13.21 4.16
CA PRO A 125 -4.28 13.94 3.09
C PRO A 125 -3.88 15.41 2.97
N ALA A 126 -3.43 16.05 4.06
CA ALA A 126 -2.93 17.42 4.06
C ALA A 126 -1.49 17.56 3.51
N GLY A 127 -0.83 16.43 3.21
CA GLY A 127 0.54 16.40 2.69
C GLY A 127 1.61 16.52 3.78
N GLU A 128 1.25 16.32 5.05
CA GLU A 128 2.17 16.33 6.18
C GLU A 128 2.73 14.92 6.40
N VAL A 129 4.02 14.81 6.71
CA VAL A 129 4.65 13.53 7.00
C VAL A 129 4.20 13.04 8.37
N ILE A 130 3.52 11.90 8.40
CA ILE A 130 3.03 11.26 9.63
C ILE A 130 3.85 10.03 10.02
N GLY A 131 4.64 9.49 9.08
CA GLY A 131 5.35 8.24 9.30
C GLY A 131 6.32 7.87 8.20
N HIS A 132 6.91 6.69 8.35
CA HIS A 132 7.93 6.16 7.47
C HIS A 132 7.79 4.64 7.31
N LEU A 133 8.03 4.13 6.10
CA LEU A 133 8.35 2.73 5.85
C LEU A 133 9.88 2.60 5.80
N ILE A 134 10.41 1.74 6.66
CA ILE A 134 11.85 1.55 6.88
C ILE A 134 12.22 0.09 6.61
N GLU A 135 13.11 -0.13 5.66
CA GLU A 135 13.73 -1.44 5.43
C GLU A 135 14.71 -1.77 6.57
N LYS A 136 14.53 -2.91 7.23
CA LYS A 136 15.38 -3.39 8.33
C LYS A 136 16.36 -4.48 7.84
N GLY A 137 17.42 -4.67 8.62
CA GLY A 137 18.46 -5.68 8.39
C GLY A 137 19.55 -5.24 7.41
N ALA A 138 20.31 -6.21 6.90
CA ALA A 138 21.44 -5.99 6.00
C ALA A 138 20.97 -5.76 4.55
N SER A 139 20.22 -4.68 4.30
CA SER A 139 19.66 -4.33 2.98
C SER A 139 20.71 -4.28 1.87
N ILE A 140 21.91 -3.78 2.17
CA ILE A 140 23.04 -3.75 1.23
C ILE A 140 23.49 -5.16 0.85
N LEU A 141 23.51 -6.10 1.81
CA LEU A 141 23.98 -7.47 1.58
C LEU A 141 23.03 -8.24 0.65
N ARG A 142 21.73 -7.89 0.61
CA ARG A 142 20.76 -8.48 -0.33
C ARG A 142 21.09 -8.20 -1.79
N ARG A 143 21.84 -7.12 -2.09
CA ARG A 143 22.33 -6.84 -3.45
C ARG A 143 23.31 -7.91 -3.94
N PHE A 144 24.02 -8.56 -3.02
CA PHE A 144 24.99 -9.62 -3.32
C PHE A 144 24.42 -11.02 -3.08
N PHE A 145 23.41 -11.14 -2.21
CA PHE A 145 22.79 -12.40 -1.81
C PHE A 145 21.25 -12.33 -1.93
N PRO A 146 20.68 -12.48 -3.13
CA PRO A 146 19.25 -12.24 -3.40
C PRO A 146 18.29 -13.27 -2.76
N TRP A 147 18.82 -14.31 -2.12
CA TRP A 147 18.02 -15.27 -1.35
C TRP A 147 17.70 -14.78 0.07
N LEU A 148 18.37 -13.73 0.55
CA LEU A 148 18.11 -13.14 1.86
C LEU A 148 16.74 -12.45 1.89
N THR A 149 15.92 -12.80 2.88
CA THR A 149 14.56 -12.26 3.02
C THR A 149 14.57 -10.78 3.44
N SER A 150 13.62 -10.02 2.92
CA SER A 150 13.37 -8.64 3.33
C SER A 150 12.46 -8.52 4.55
N LYS A 151 12.70 -7.49 5.36
CA LYS A 151 11.85 -7.07 6.48
C LYS A 151 11.71 -5.55 6.41
N HIS A 152 10.48 -5.06 6.55
CA HIS A 152 10.19 -3.64 6.63
C HIS A 152 9.31 -3.39 7.85
N ASP A 153 9.53 -2.26 8.53
CA ASP A 153 8.63 -1.76 9.56
C ASP A 153 7.99 -0.47 9.05
N ILE A 154 6.69 -0.31 9.30
CA ILE A 154 5.92 0.90 9.04
C ILE A 154 5.73 1.59 10.39
N GLU A 155 6.29 2.78 10.51
CA GLU A 155 6.30 3.58 11.74
C GLU A 155 5.45 4.84 11.53
N VAL A 156 4.52 5.13 12.44
CA VAL A 156 3.68 6.35 12.44
C VAL A 156 3.68 6.92 13.85
N GLY A 157 3.92 8.23 14.00
CA GLY A 157 4.00 8.85 15.33
C GLY A 157 5.11 8.29 16.24
N GLY A 158 6.11 7.60 15.69
CA GLY A 158 7.16 6.92 16.44
C GLY A 158 6.83 5.49 16.90
N GLU A 159 5.63 4.98 16.60
CA GLU A 159 5.20 3.62 16.91
C GLU A 159 5.18 2.75 15.65
N ILE A 160 5.50 1.46 15.81
CA ILE A 160 5.40 0.49 14.72
C ILE A 160 3.93 0.11 14.56
N VAL A 161 3.32 0.53 13.46
CA VAL A 161 1.91 0.22 13.15
C VAL A 161 1.77 -1.01 12.27
N ALA A 162 2.80 -1.38 11.52
CA ALA A 162 2.81 -2.64 10.78
C ALA A 162 4.23 -3.16 10.54
N THR A 163 4.38 -4.47 10.41
CA THR A 163 5.62 -5.09 9.92
C THR A 163 5.35 -5.96 8.70
N VAL A 164 6.25 -5.91 7.72
CA VAL A 164 6.20 -6.70 6.49
C VAL A 164 7.41 -7.62 6.45
N ARG A 165 7.19 -8.93 6.47
CA ARG A 165 8.25 -9.95 6.51
C ARG A 165 8.13 -10.91 5.36
N GLN A 166 9.18 -10.98 4.54
CA GLN A 166 9.27 -12.01 3.51
C GLN A 166 9.51 -13.39 4.14
N LYS A 167 8.76 -14.39 3.69
CA LYS A 167 8.98 -15.80 4.00
C LYS A 167 9.63 -16.48 2.80
N PHE A 168 10.71 -17.22 3.06
CA PHE A 168 11.33 -18.03 2.02
C PHE A 168 10.39 -19.17 1.59
N ARG A 169 10.17 -19.26 0.29
CA ARG A 169 9.32 -20.24 -0.39
C ARG A 169 9.94 -20.47 -1.77
N PHE A 170 9.90 -21.70 -2.26
CA PHE A 170 10.60 -22.08 -3.49
C PHE A 170 9.95 -21.54 -4.77
N PHE A 171 8.62 -21.39 -4.81
CA PHE A 171 7.88 -21.13 -6.07
C PHE A 171 6.95 -19.90 -6.04
N ILE A 172 6.73 -19.32 -4.85
CA ILE A 172 5.83 -18.18 -4.63
C ILE A 172 6.57 -17.21 -3.73
N LYS A 173 6.51 -15.90 -4.01
CA LYS A 173 6.98 -14.91 -3.04
C LYS A 173 5.85 -14.64 -2.05
N GLU A 174 6.14 -14.81 -0.77
CA GLU A 174 5.17 -14.71 0.32
C GLU A 174 5.65 -13.67 1.32
N PHE A 175 4.80 -12.68 1.61
CA PHE A 175 5.08 -11.63 2.59
C PHE A 175 3.97 -11.62 3.63
N HIS A 176 4.34 -11.62 4.89
CA HIS A 176 3.41 -11.55 6.03
C HIS A 176 3.37 -10.10 6.50
N VAL A 177 2.18 -9.52 6.50
CA VAL A 177 1.91 -8.20 7.09
C VAL A 177 1.29 -8.42 8.45
N ASP A 178 1.84 -7.79 9.48
CA ASP A 178 1.34 -7.86 10.85
C ASP A 178 1.06 -6.44 11.35
N GLN A 179 -0.22 -6.16 11.64
CA GLN A 179 -0.81 -4.91 12.13
C GLN A 179 -1.41 -5.09 13.53
N THR A 180 -1.03 -6.14 14.28
CA THR A 180 -1.57 -6.41 15.62
C THR A 180 -1.26 -5.32 16.65
N GLN A 181 -0.30 -4.44 16.36
CA GLN A 181 0.17 -3.41 17.28
C GLN A 181 -0.55 -2.06 17.09
N VAL A 182 -1.40 -1.91 16.08
CA VAL A 182 -2.10 -0.66 15.79
C VAL A 182 -3.60 -0.78 16.01
N VAL A 183 -4.20 0.28 16.54
CA VAL A 183 -5.64 0.49 16.54
C VAL A 183 -5.93 1.62 15.56
N PHE A 184 -6.65 1.31 14.48
CA PHE A 184 -6.99 2.30 13.45
C PHE A 184 -8.14 3.20 13.89
N GLY A 185 -7.81 4.42 14.32
CA GLY A 185 -8.75 5.52 14.55
C GLY A 185 -8.96 6.39 13.31
N ASP A 186 -9.55 7.57 13.50
CA ASP A 186 -9.85 8.51 12.41
C ASP A 186 -8.58 9.16 11.81
N ASP A 187 -7.50 9.26 12.61
CA ASP A 187 -6.25 9.90 12.21
C ASP A 187 -5.33 9.00 11.36
N LEU A 188 -5.63 7.70 11.28
CA LEU A 188 -4.80 6.74 10.54
C LEU A 188 -5.65 5.79 9.70
N ASP A 189 -5.70 6.06 8.40
CA ASP A 189 -6.47 5.23 7.48
C ASP A 189 -5.79 3.86 7.24
N PRO A 190 -6.47 2.73 7.53
CA PRO A 190 -5.91 1.39 7.32
C PRO A 190 -5.54 1.11 5.87
N ARG A 191 -6.23 1.74 4.91
CA ARG A 191 -5.95 1.61 3.47
C ARG A 191 -4.58 2.19 3.13
N LEU A 192 -4.19 3.28 3.78
CA LEU A 192 -2.86 3.88 3.62
C LEU A 192 -1.78 2.90 4.08
N ILE A 193 -1.94 2.30 5.26
CA ILE A 193 -0.94 1.38 5.84
C ILE A 193 -0.80 0.09 5.01
N LEU A 194 -1.90 -0.53 4.61
CA LEU A 194 -1.84 -1.74 3.79
C LEU A 194 -1.30 -1.46 2.38
N THR A 195 -1.59 -0.29 1.81
CA THR A 195 -1.00 0.14 0.53
C THR A 195 0.50 0.41 0.66
N CYS A 196 0.97 0.98 1.77
CA CYS A 196 2.41 1.10 2.07
C CYS A 196 3.10 -0.26 2.10
N ALA A 197 2.47 -1.27 2.72
CA ALA A 197 2.99 -2.63 2.73
C ALA A 197 3.05 -3.24 1.32
N LEU A 198 2.00 -3.03 0.49
CA LEU A 198 1.99 -3.44 -0.91
C LEU A 198 3.10 -2.75 -1.73
N LEU A 199 3.32 -1.45 -1.54
CA LEU A 199 4.40 -0.71 -2.19
C LEU A 199 5.78 -1.25 -1.81
N ALA A 200 6.00 -1.64 -0.54
CA ALA A 200 7.22 -2.31 -0.12
C ALA A 200 7.47 -3.60 -0.93
N VAL A 201 6.43 -4.42 -1.10
CA VAL A 201 6.49 -5.68 -1.86
C VAL A 201 6.69 -5.44 -3.36
N VAL A 202 6.04 -4.42 -3.92
CA VAL A 202 6.20 -4.01 -5.32
C VAL A 202 7.64 -3.54 -5.58
N ASN A 203 8.20 -2.72 -4.68
CA ASN A 203 9.57 -2.21 -4.80
C ASN A 203 10.60 -3.34 -4.70
N GLU A 204 10.42 -4.28 -3.76
CA GLU A 204 11.24 -5.49 -3.66
C GLU A 204 11.22 -6.27 -4.99
N SER A 205 10.03 -6.47 -5.55
CA SER A 205 9.87 -7.13 -6.85
C SER A 205 10.58 -6.41 -7.99
N GLN A 206 10.68 -5.08 -7.97
CA GLN A 206 11.37 -4.30 -9.01
C GLN A 206 12.89 -4.43 -8.90
N ARG A 207 13.43 -4.45 -7.68
CA ARG A 207 14.87 -4.67 -7.42
C ARG A 207 15.37 -5.99 -7.97
N GLU A 208 14.58 -7.06 -7.86
CA GLU A 208 14.92 -8.39 -8.40
C GLU A 208 15.04 -8.43 -9.93
N SER A 209 14.46 -7.45 -10.64
CA SER A 209 14.39 -7.44 -12.12
C SER A 209 15.30 -6.41 -12.78
N SER A 210 16.00 -5.59 -12.00
CA SER A 210 17.00 -4.63 -12.47
C SER A 210 18.40 -5.19 -12.30
#